data_AF-A0A6A5E3L7-F1
#
_entry.id   AF-A0A6A5E3L7-F1
#
_cell.length_a   1.000
_cell.length_b   1.000
_cell.length_c   1.000
_cell.angle_alpha   90.00
_cell.angle_beta   90.00
_cell.angle_gamma   90.00
#
_symmetry.space_group_name_H-M   'P 1'
#
loop_
_entity.id
_entity.type
_entity.pdbx_description
1 polymer ?
#
loop_
_entity_poly.entity_id
_entity_poly.type
_entity_poly.pdbx_seq_one_letter_code
_entity_poly.pdbx_strand_id
1 'polypeptide(L)'
;IQQWDQNLEKLNLDLFRVRCYLSSLQGGELPNPKSLLAAASRPSKSMLGRLGVFSVSSFHALVCSRDEGTLRRRSHSLSGGSSRRRGLPSSLRALDAPKRRSRDARHSTAQVIHRTHHGPGSTPHPPRPR
;
A
#
# COMPACT_ATOMS: atom_id res chain seq x y z
N ILE A 1 -11.16 24.58 -23.24
CA ILE A 1 -10.15 24.03 -24.19
C ILE A 1 -9.04 23.31 -23.43
N GLN A 2 -8.36 23.95 -22.46
CA GLN A 2 -7.26 23.34 -21.71
C GLN A 2 -7.55 21.97 -21.05
N GLN A 3 -8.74 21.74 -20.49
CA GLN A 3 -9.12 20.43 -19.93
C GLN A 3 -9.16 19.34 -21.00
N TRP A 4 -9.64 19.66 -22.20
CA TRP A 4 -9.66 18.72 -23.32
C TRP A 4 -8.24 18.34 -23.75
N ASP A 5 -7.32 19.30 -23.79
CA ASP A 5 -5.91 19.03 -24.10
C ASP A 5 -5.28 18.07 -23.08
N GLN A 6 -5.52 18.29 -21.78
CA GLN A 6 -5.02 17.40 -20.73
C GLN A 6 -5.65 16.00 -20.81
N ASN A 7 -6.95 15.92 -21.11
CA ASN A 7 -7.63 14.64 -21.31
C ASN A 7 -7.08 13.89 -22.53
N LEU A 8 -6.78 14.61 -23.62
CA LEU A 8 -6.20 14.03 -24.83
C LEU A 8 -4.78 13.52 -24.58
N GLU A 9 -3.96 14.24 -23.80
CA GLU A 9 -2.66 13.76 -23.36
C GLU A 9 -2.76 12.47 -22.53
N LYS A 10 -3.72 12.40 -21.60
CA LYS A 10 -3.99 11.19 -20.81
C LYS A 10 -4.41 10.02 -21.70
N LEU A 11 -5.34 10.25 -22.63
CA LEU A 11 -5.80 9.22 -23.57
C LEU A 11 -4.67 8.67 -24.45
N ASN A 12 -3.82 9.54 -25.01
CA ASN A 12 -2.69 9.11 -25.84
C ASN A 12 -1.68 8.28 -25.03
N LEU A 13 -1.42 8.68 -23.79
CA LEU A 13 -0.53 7.96 -22.89
C LEU A 13 -1.10 6.58 -22.52
N ASP A 14 -2.39 6.49 -22.21
CA ASP A 14 -3.07 5.23 -21.90
C ASP A 14 -3.09 4.29 -23.10
N LEU A 15 -3.35 4.82 -24.30
CA LEU A 15 -3.28 4.06 -25.55
C LEU A 15 -1.87 3.50 -25.78
N PHE A 16 -0.84 4.32 -25.62
CA PHE A 16 0.55 3.88 -25.71
C PHE A 16 0.86 2.76 -24.70
N ARG A 17 0.39 2.91 -23.44
CA ARG A 17 0.57 1.91 -22.38
C ARG A 17 -0.07 0.57 -22.74
N VAL A 18 -1.32 0.58 -23.19
CA VAL A 18 -2.04 -0.64 -23.60
C VAL A 18 -1.35 -1.31 -24.78
N ARG A 19 -0.86 -0.54 -25.76
CA ARG A 19 -0.09 -1.08 -26.89
C ARG A 19 1.20 -1.74 -26.43
N CYS A 20 1.94 -1.13 -25.49
CA CYS A 20 3.12 -1.77 -24.91
C CYS A 20 2.79 -3.12 -24.26
N TYR A 21 1.72 -3.18 -23.46
CA TYR A 21 1.28 -4.44 -22.83
C TYR A 21 0.90 -5.49 -23.86
N LEU A 22 0.15 -5.11 -24.89
CA LEU A 22 -0.24 -6.02 -25.95
C LEU A 22 0.98 -6.58 -26.69
N SER A 23 1.93 -5.71 -27.06
CA SER A 23 3.19 -6.12 -27.71
C SER A 23 4.02 -7.06 -26.84
N SER A 24 4.05 -6.86 -25.51
CA SER A 24 4.73 -7.78 -24.59
C SER A 24 4.08 -9.16 -24.52
N LEU A 25 2.75 -9.25 -24.69
CA LEU A 25 2.03 -10.53 -24.70
C LEU A 25 2.14 -11.27 -26.04
N GLN A 26 2.13 -10.52 -27.14
CA GLN A 26 2.09 -11.07 -28.51
C GLN A 26 3.46 -11.15 -29.18
N GLY A 27 4.51 -10.61 -28.55
CA GLY A 27 5.84 -10.48 -29.17
C GLY A 27 5.89 -9.49 -30.33
N GLY A 28 4.96 -8.53 -30.38
CA GLY A 28 4.86 -7.53 -31.44
C GLY A 28 5.84 -6.36 -31.28
N GLU A 29 5.92 -5.50 -32.30
CA GLU A 29 6.69 -4.26 -32.23
C GLU A 29 6.12 -3.32 -31.16
N LEU A 30 6.99 -2.63 -30.42
CA LEU A 30 6.56 -1.59 -29.49
C LEU A 30 6.05 -0.35 -30.23
N PRO A 31 5.06 0.38 -29.68
CA PRO A 31 4.62 1.63 -30.27
C PRO A 31 5.75 2.67 -30.32
N ASN A 32 5.83 3.43 -31.42
CA ASN A 32 6.86 4.46 -31.59
C ASN A 32 6.75 5.55 -30.50
N PRO A 33 7.77 5.72 -29.63
CA PRO A 33 7.72 6.69 -28.54
C PRO A 33 7.68 8.15 -29.03
N LYS A 34 8.20 8.44 -30.23
CA LYS A 34 8.15 9.79 -30.82
C LYS A 34 6.73 10.23 -31.15
N SER A 35 5.88 9.29 -31.56
CA SER A 35 4.46 9.57 -31.85
C SER A 35 3.73 10.05 -30.60
N LEU A 36 3.95 9.40 -29.45
CA LEU A 36 3.40 9.84 -28.17
C LEU A 36 3.93 11.22 -27.77
N LEU A 37 5.23 11.46 -27.90
CA LEU A 37 5.84 12.75 -27.54
C LEU A 37 5.38 13.90 -28.44
N ALA A 38 5.04 13.62 -29.70
CA ALA A 38 4.46 14.62 -30.60
C ALA A 38 3.09 15.11 -30.10
N ALA A 39 2.29 14.21 -29.51
CA ALA A 39 0.96 14.50 -28.96
C ALA A 39 0.99 15.37 -27.68
N ALA A 40 2.14 15.56 -27.05
CA ALA A 40 2.26 16.47 -25.91
C ALA A 40 1.91 17.92 -26.30
N SER A 41 1.07 18.56 -25.50
CA SER A 41 0.65 19.95 -25.65
C SER A 41 1.80 20.92 -25.44
N ARG A 42 1.63 22.17 -25.89
CA ARG A 42 2.65 23.23 -25.71
C ARG A 42 2.99 23.48 -24.23
N PRO A 43 2.02 23.56 -23.29
CA PRO A 43 2.32 23.69 -21.87
C PRO A 43 3.15 22.51 -21.32
N SER A 44 2.82 21.28 -21.70
CA SER A 44 3.57 20.09 -21.29
C SER A 44 5.00 20.11 -21.81
N LYS A 45 5.18 20.45 -23.10
CA LYS A 45 6.52 20.61 -23.71
C LYS A 45 7.34 21.69 -23.00
N SER A 46 6.73 22.82 -22.63
CA SER A 46 7.41 23.88 -21.87
C SER A 46 7.83 23.42 -20.48
N MET A 47 6.97 22.72 -19.73
CA MET A 47 7.30 22.19 -18.41
C MET A 47 8.43 21.16 -18.45
N LEU A 48 8.35 20.22 -19.39
CA LEU A 48 9.38 19.20 -19.58
C LEU A 48 10.70 19.80 -20.08
N GLY A 49 10.63 20.86 -20.90
CA GLY A 49 11.78 21.65 -21.29
C GLY A 49 12.48 22.30 -20.09
N ARG A 50 11.72 22.86 -19.14
CA ARG A 50 12.27 23.38 -17.88
C ARG A 50 12.85 22.30 -16.96
N LEU A 51 12.26 21.10 -16.98
CA LEU A 51 12.78 19.94 -16.26
C LEU A 51 14.08 19.41 -16.88
N GLY A 52 14.36 19.74 -18.15
CA GLY A 52 15.57 19.30 -18.87
C GLY A 52 15.49 17.87 -19.39
N VAL A 53 14.34 17.19 -19.27
CA VAL A 53 14.15 15.81 -19.72
C VAL A 53 12.85 15.71 -20.52
N PHE A 54 12.97 15.35 -21.80
CA PHE A 54 11.83 15.13 -22.69
C PHE A 54 11.81 13.68 -23.19
N SER A 55 11.22 12.82 -22.38
CA SER A 55 11.07 11.38 -22.62
C SER A 55 9.65 10.90 -22.29
N VAL A 56 9.27 9.71 -22.77
CA VAL A 56 7.98 9.09 -22.45
C VAL A 56 7.78 8.99 -20.93
N SER A 57 8.82 8.64 -20.19
CA SER A 57 8.77 8.52 -18.72
C SER A 57 8.52 9.87 -18.04
N SER A 58 9.20 10.94 -18.47
CA SER A 58 8.98 12.28 -17.94
C SER A 58 7.58 12.83 -18.27
N PHE A 59 7.07 12.53 -19.47
CA PHE A 59 5.71 12.87 -19.87
C PHE A 59 4.67 12.08 -19.07
N HIS A 60 4.92 10.79 -18.81
CA HIS A 60 4.09 9.97 -17.95
C HIS A 60 4.02 10.53 -16.52
N ALA A 61 5.17 10.85 -15.92
CA ALA A 61 5.21 11.45 -14.57
C ALA A 61 4.43 12.78 -14.52
N LEU A 62 4.59 13.63 -15.54
CA LEU A 62 3.84 14.89 -15.66
C LEU A 62 2.33 14.64 -15.69
N VAL A 63 1.85 13.73 -16.55
CA VAL A 63 0.41 13.42 -16.67
C VAL A 63 -0.12 12.81 -15.36
N CYS A 64 0.63 11.89 -14.73
CA CYS A 64 0.24 11.29 -13.45
C CYS A 64 0.12 12.32 -12.33
N SER A 65 1.05 13.27 -12.23
CA SER A 65 1.02 14.31 -11.19
C SER A 65 -0.23 15.20 -11.21
N ARG A 66 -0.94 15.27 -12.34
CA ARG A 66 -2.21 16.01 -12.45
C ARG A 66 -3.38 15.26 -11.81
N ASP A 67 -3.32 13.93 -11.82
CA ASP A 67 -4.36 13.07 -11.25
C ASP A 67 -4.23 12.97 -9.72
N GLU A 68 -3.05 13.23 -9.15
CA GLU A 68 -2.82 13.21 -7.69
C GLU A 68 -3.72 14.20 -6.93
N GLY A 69 -4.18 15.30 -7.55
CA GLY A 69 -5.14 16.22 -6.92
C GLY A 69 -6.54 15.63 -6.73
N THR A 70 -6.98 14.76 -7.65
CA THR A 70 -8.27 14.06 -7.58
C THR A 70 -8.12 12.72 -6.85
N LEU A 71 -6.99 12.03 -7.00
CA LEU A 71 -6.66 10.78 -6.32
C LEU A 71 -6.34 11.00 -4.84
N ARG A 72 -5.71 12.10 -4.42
CA ARG A 72 -5.58 12.44 -3.00
C ARG A 72 -6.96 12.69 -2.38
N ARG A 73 -7.87 13.38 -3.08
CA ARG A 73 -9.28 13.55 -2.64
C ARG A 73 -10.02 12.20 -2.55
N ARG A 74 -9.83 11.31 -3.53
CA ARG A 74 -10.44 9.96 -3.57
C ARG A 74 -9.80 8.99 -2.57
N SER A 75 -8.50 9.13 -2.30
CA SER A 75 -7.76 8.37 -1.29
C SER A 75 -8.05 8.86 0.12
N HIS A 76 -8.36 10.14 0.33
CA HIS A 76 -8.94 10.62 1.58
C HIS A 76 -10.35 10.08 1.82
N SER A 77 -11.14 9.82 0.76
CA SER A 77 -12.42 9.11 0.92
C SER A 77 -12.28 7.60 1.15
N LEU A 78 -11.22 6.96 0.63
CA LEU A 78 -10.93 5.54 0.88
C LEU A 78 -10.17 5.32 2.20
N SER A 79 -9.43 6.33 2.67
CA SER A 79 -8.78 6.41 3.97
C SER A 79 -9.68 7.09 5.03
N GLY A 80 -11.00 6.98 4.88
CA GLY A 80 -11.97 7.30 5.93
C GLY A 80 -12.15 6.20 6.98
N GLY A 81 -11.38 5.11 6.89
CA GLY A 81 -11.56 3.89 7.71
C GLY A 81 -10.77 3.81 9.01
N SER A 82 -10.11 4.87 9.50
CA SER A 82 -9.29 4.78 10.73
C SER A 82 -9.37 6.01 11.64
N SER A 83 -10.58 6.52 11.88
CA SER A 83 -10.82 7.36 13.05
C SER A 83 -12.27 7.29 13.48
N ARG A 84 -12.57 6.26 14.29
CA ARG A 84 -13.50 6.28 15.43
C ARG A 84 -13.58 4.85 15.95
N ARG A 85 -12.71 4.53 16.92
CA ARG A 85 -13.03 3.54 17.96
C ARG A 85 -14.26 4.03 18.74
N ARG A 86 -15.44 3.97 18.14
CA ARG A 86 -16.74 4.13 18.78
C ARG A 86 -17.54 2.88 18.44
N GLY A 87 -17.42 1.84 19.26
CA GLY A 87 -18.21 0.63 19.05
C GLY A 87 -17.68 -0.68 19.63
N LEU A 88 -16.54 -0.70 20.35
CA LEU A 88 -16.17 -1.92 21.09
C LEU A 88 -17.01 -1.98 22.38
N PRO A 89 -17.79 -3.06 22.61
CA PRO A 89 -18.55 -3.21 23.85
C PRO A 89 -17.60 -3.29 25.05
N SER A 90 -18.00 -2.65 26.14
CA SER A 90 -17.23 -2.47 27.37
C SER A 90 -16.75 -3.78 28.02
N SER A 91 -17.34 -4.94 27.68
CA SER A 91 -17.03 -6.23 28.29
C SER A 91 -15.62 -6.77 27.99
N LEU A 92 -15.00 -6.37 26.89
CA LEU A 92 -13.65 -6.84 26.51
C LEU A 92 -12.51 -5.94 27.06
N ARG A 93 -12.84 -4.87 27.79
CA ARG A 93 -11.85 -4.01 28.46
C ARG A 93 -11.40 -4.55 29.83
N ALA A 94 -12.03 -5.62 30.32
CA ALA A 94 -11.85 -6.10 31.69
C ALA A 94 -10.59 -6.96 31.93
N LEU A 95 -9.78 -7.26 30.91
CA LEU A 95 -8.60 -8.14 31.06
C LEU A 95 -7.26 -7.41 31.22
N ASP A 96 -7.22 -6.08 31.11
CA ASP A 96 -5.97 -5.30 31.24
C ASP A 96 -5.91 -4.50 32.54
N ALA A 97 -5.94 -5.17 33.69
CA ALA A 97 -5.59 -4.58 34.98
C ALA A 97 -4.36 -5.29 35.60
N PRO A 98 -3.15 -4.71 35.53
CA PRO A 98 -1.97 -5.29 36.17
C PRO A 98 -1.94 -5.01 37.68
N LYS A 99 -1.89 -6.12 38.45
CA LYS A 99 -1.37 -6.34 39.81
C LYS A 99 -0.97 -5.11 40.65
N ARG A 100 -1.70 -4.86 41.76
CA ARG A 100 -1.16 -4.22 42.97
C ARG A 100 -1.49 -5.01 44.24
N ARG A 101 -0.45 -5.29 45.03
CA ARG A 101 -0.44 -5.97 46.34
C ARG A 101 -1.25 -5.22 47.40
N SER A 102 -1.89 -5.93 48.34
CA SER A 102 -1.50 -5.99 49.77
C SER A 102 -2.67 -6.26 50.74
N ARG A 103 -2.50 -7.33 51.53
CA ARG A 103 -2.87 -7.56 52.95
C ARG A 103 -4.33 -7.76 53.41
N ASP A 104 -4.46 -8.96 54.02
CA ASP A 104 -5.08 -9.32 55.30
C ASP A 104 -6.54 -9.81 55.38
N ALA A 105 -6.60 -11.02 55.97
CA ALA A 105 -7.65 -11.64 56.80
C ALA A 105 -8.66 -12.66 56.18
N ARG A 106 -8.30 -13.94 56.41
CA ARG A 106 -9.04 -14.97 57.19
C ARG A 106 -9.96 -16.00 56.49
N HIS A 107 -9.50 -17.27 56.61
CA HIS A 107 -10.18 -18.59 56.60
C HIS A 107 -10.76 -19.08 55.25
N SER A 108 -10.55 -20.31 54.75
CA SER A 108 -10.51 -21.63 55.39
C SER A 108 -9.83 -22.70 54.47
N THR A 109 -8.99 -23.55 55.07
CA THR A 109 -8.73 -25.03 54.88
C THR A 109 -9.10 -25.69 53.52
N ALA A 110 -8.32 -26.55 52.86
CA ALA A 110 -7.55 -27.71 53.35
C ALA A 110 -6.52 -28.28 52.34
N GLN A 111 -5.42 -28.76 52.92
CA GLN A 111 -4.42 -29.82 52.61
C GLN A 111 -4.42 -30.65 51.30
N VAL A 112 -3.24 -31.29 51.09
CA VAL A 112 -2.88 -32.51 50.32
C VAL A 112 -2.13 -32.24 49.00
N ILE A 113 -0.78 -32.11 49.01
CA ILE A 113 0.26 -33.17 48.92
C ILE A 113 0.17 -34.04 47.65
N HIS A 114 1.04 -33.83 46.64
CA HIS A 114 2.21 -34.68 46.37
C HIS A 114 3.09 -34.12 45.23
N ARG A 115 4.40 -34.16 45.47
CA ARG A 115 5.50 -33.91 44.51
C ARG A 115 5.52 -35.01 43.44
N THR A 116 6.12 -34.76 42.26
CA THR A 116 7.34 -35.46 41.75
C THR A 116 7.90 -34.76 40.49
N HIS A 117 9.23 -34.86 40.35
CA HIS A 117 10.19 -34.17 39.47
C HIS A 117 10.41 -34.81 38.06
N HIS A 118 11.29 -34.15 37.28
CA HIS A 118 12.10 -34.60 36.10
C HIS A 118 11.48 -34.27 34.72
N GLY A 119 12.15 -33.76 33.67
CA GLY A 119 13.56 -33.54 33.27
C GLY A 119 13.60 -33.46 31.70
N PRO A 120 14.64 -32.90 31.03
CA PRO A 120 14.54 -32.26 29.69
C PRO A 120 15.11 -33.06 28.49
N GLY A 121 14.82 -32.63 27.24
CA GLY A 121 15.52 -33.08 26.00
C GLY A 121 14.80 -32.64 24.70
N SER A 122 15.34 -31.70 23.90
CA SER A 122 16.23 -31.87 22.73
C SER A 122 15.50 -32.09 21.37
N THR A 123 15.64 -31.11 20.46
CA THR A 123 15.21 -31.09 19.03
C THR A 123 16.11 -31.93 18.12
N PRO A 124 15.67 -32.32 16.90
CA PRO A 124 16.32 -31.74 15.70
C PRO A 124 15.44 -31.57 14.43
N HIS A 125 15.97 -30.73 13.52
CA HIS A 125 15.47 -30.29 12.19
C HIS A 125 15.62 -31.34 11.06
N PRO A 126 14.86 -31.25 9.93
CA PRO A 126 15.13 -31.98 8.69
C PRO A 126 15.67 -31.12 7.51
N PRO A 127 16.22 -31.74 6.43
CA PRO A 127 17.16 -31.13 5.47
C PRO A 127 16.56 -30.65 4.13
N ARG A 128 17.38 -29.92 3.33
CA ARG A 128 17.06 -29.36 2.00
C ARG A 128 17.38 -30.33 0.83
N PRO A 129 16.66 -30.24 -0.30
CA PRO A 129 16.90 -31.05 -1.50
C PRO A 129 17.88 -30.40 -2.51
N ARG A 130 18.41 -31.25 -3.41
CA ARG A 130 19.43 -30.97 -4.44
C ARG A 130 18.94 -30.08 -5.58
#